data_AF-Q1QJ30-F1
#
_entry.id   AF-Q1QJ30-F1
#
_cell.length_a   1.000
_cell.length_b   1.000
_cell.length_c   1.000
_cell.angle_alpha   90.00
_cell.angle_beta   90.00
_cell.angle_gamma   90.00
#
_symmetry.space_group_name_H-M   'P 1'
#
loop_
_entity.id
_entity.type
_entity.pdbx_description
1 polymer ?
#
loop_
_entity_poly.entity_id
_entity_poly.type
_entity_poly.pdbx_seq_one_letter_code
_entity_poly.pdbx_strand_id
1 'polypeptide(L)'
;MFQFFLRARGYRVFKARSAGRDAENDRSRVASIAQLIEQSLTAAEAERAGLVRRLDDVLARAAVPLGNDTDEYLTREAHDSHLLDQLEAEISKGQRRLEELTSNIAHFKFLMAALLARFPDFKP
;
A
#
# COMPACT_ATOMS: atom_id res chain seq x y z
N MET A 1 30.28 67.75 27.51
CA MET A 1 28.93 67.15 27.61
C MET A 1 28.94 65.81 26.88
N PHE A 2 29.23 64.71 27.59
CA PHE A 2 29.22 63.36 27.01
C PHE A 2 27.80 62.79 27.05
N GLN A 3 27.15 62.67 25.90
CA GLN A 3 25.89 61.92 25.78
C GLN A 3 26.20 60.42 25.79
N PHE A 4 25.89 59.77 26.91
CA PHE A 4 25.82 58.31 26.98
C PHE A 4 24.62 57.86 26.16
N PHE A 5 24.86 57.40 24.92
CA PHE A 5 23.90 56.58 24.20
C PHE A 5 23.78 55.24 24.95
N LEU A 6 22.77 55.13 25.81
CA LEU A 6 22.29 53.85 26.33
C LEU A 6 21.80 53.03 25.13
N ARG A 7 22.71 52.23 24.57
CA ARG A 7 22.40 51.22 23.56
C ARG A 7 21.41 50.26 24.22
N ALA A 8 20.13 50.42 23.92
CA ALA A 8 19.10 49.49 24.34
C ALA A 8 19.54 48.09 23.90
N ARG A 9 19.91 47.24 24.86
CA ARG A 9 20.07 45.82 24.65
C ARG A 9 18.69 45.33 24.22
N GLY A 10 18.47 45.25 22.91
CA GLY A 10 17.30 44.60 22.36
C GLY A 10 17.37 43.13 22.77
N TYR A 11 16.72 42.80 23.89
CA TYR A 11 16.40 41.42 24.21
C TYR A 11 15.65 40.89 22.99
N ARG A 12 16.31 40.05 22.19
CA ARG A 12 15.63 39.27 21.16
C ARG A 12 14.80 38.23 21.91
N VAL A 13 13.62 38.65 22.38
CA VAL A 13 12.65 37.75 23.00
C VAL A 13 12.30 36.70 21.94
N PHE A 14 12.34 35.44 22.34
CA PHE A 14 11.95 34.32 21.50
C PHE A 14 10.54 34.58 20.95
N LYS A 15 10.41 34.68 19.62
CA LYS A 15 9.12 34.84 18.94
C LYS A 15 8.63 33.47 18.48
N ALA A 16 7.81 32.82 19.31
CA ALA A 16 7.06 31.65 18.90
C ALA A 16 5.95 32.02 17.92
N ARG A 17 5.54 31.06 17.08
CA ARG A 17 4.29 31.17 16.32
C ARG A 17 3.10 31.13 17.28
N SER A 18 1.93 31.56 16.79
CA SER A 18 0.69 31.51 17.57
C SER A 18 0.23 30.06 17.72
N ALA A 19 -0.15 29.65 18.93
CA ALA A 19 -0.58 28.28 19.23
C ALA A 19 -1.64 27.73 18.25
N GLY A 20 -2.59 28.55 17.80
CA GLY A 20 -3.60 28.14 16.82
C GLY A 20 -3.03 27.77 15.44
N ARG A 21 -1.96 28.44 14.99
CA ARG A 21 -1.29 28.10 13.72
C ARG A 21 -0.46 26.82 13.84
N ASP A 22 0.14 26.60 15.01
CA ASP A 22 0.89 25.37 15.25
C ASP A 22 -0.06 24.17 15.30
N ALA A 23 -1.19 24.29 16.00
CA ALA A 23 -2.24 23.27 16.02
C ALA A 23 -2.83 23.00 14.61
N GLU A 24 -3.08 24.04 13.81
CA GLU A 24 -3.55 23.88 12.44
C GLU A 24 -2.54 23.12 11.57
N ASN A 25 -1.27 23.47 11.69
CA ASN A 25 -0.20 22.82 10.93
C ASN A 25 0.02 21.36 11.38
N ASP A 26 -0.18 21.05 12.66
CA ASP A 26 -0.10 19.68 13.15
C ASP A 26 -1.30 18.85 12.65
N ARG A 27 -2.51 19.42 12.60
CA ARG A 27 -3.67 18.77 11.98
C ARG A 27 -3.46 18.49 10.49
N SER A 28 -2.93 19.45 9.73
CA SER A 28 -2.70 19.28 8.29
C SER A 28 -1.67 18.19 7.97
N ARG A 29 -0.65 18.03 8.83
CA ARG A 29 0.34 16.95 8.74
C ARG A 29 -0.30 15.59 8.96
N VAL A 30 -1.12 15.44 10.00
CA VAL A 30 -1.84 14.19 10.28
C VAL A 30 -2.77 13.85 9.13
N ALA A 31 -3.50 14.84 8.59
CA ALA A 31 -4.38 14.66 7.44
C ALA A 31 -3.63 14.17 6.19
N SER A 32 -2.44 14.72 5.92
CA SER A 32 -1.62 14.31 4.78
C SER A 32 -1.14 12.86 4.91
N ILE A 33 -0.77 12.44 6.12
CA ILE A 33 -0.37 11.05 6.40
C ILE A 33 -1.56 10.11 6.24
N ALA A 34 -2.72 10.46 6.80
CA ALA A 34 -3.94 9.66 6.68
C ALA A 34 -4.33 9.46 5.21
N GLN A 35 -4.32 10.54 4.41
CA GLN A 35 -4.60 10.48 2.98
C GLN A 35 -3.62 9.56 2.23
N LEU A 36 -2.33 9.61 2.56
CA LEU A 36 -1.34 8.73 1.94
C LEU A 36 -1.56 7.25 2.28
N ILE A 37 -1.95 6.95 3.52
CA ILE A 37 -2.30 5.59 3.93
C ILE A 37 -3.53 5.11 3.15
N GLU A 38 -4.56 5.93 3.03
CA GLU A 38 -5.79 5.59 2.30
C GLU A 38 -5.55 5.36 0.81
N GLN A 39 -4.74 6.21 0.18
CA GLN A 39 -4.33 6.02 -1.21
C GLN A 39 -3.57 4.70 -1.40
N SER A 40 -2.64 4.41 -0.50
CA SER A 40 -1.85 3.17 -0.53
C SER A 40 -2.74 1.93 -0.34
N LEU A 41 -3.72 2.02 0.56
CA LEU A 41 -4.70 0.97 0.80
C LEU A 41 -5.56 0.72 -0.44
N THR A 42 -6.11 1.78 -1.03
CA THR A 42 -6.95 1.70 -2.24
C THR A 42 -6.18 1.10 -3.41
N ALA A 43 -4.92 1.51 -3.60
CA ALA A 43 -4.05 0.97 -4.63
C ALA A 43 -3.77 -0.53 -4.44
N ALA A 44 -3.46 -0.95 -3.20
CA ALA A 44 -3.22 -2.36 -2.88
C ALA A 44 -4.49 -3.22 -3.06
N GLU A 45 -5.66 -2.71 -2.68
CA GLU A 45 -6.93 -3.41 -2.88
C GLU A 45 -7.27 -3.55 -4.38
N ALA A 46 -7.03 -2.51 -5.17
CA ALA A 46 -7.20 -2.55 -6.63
C ALA A 46 -6.22 -3.54 -7.29
N GLU A 47 -4.95 -3.54 -6.90
CA GLU A 47 -3.95 -4.50 -7.38
C GLU A 47 -4.38 -5.93 -7.05
N ARG A 48 -4.81 -6.19 -5.81
CA ARG A 48 -5.28 -7.52 -5.37
C ARG A 48 -6.47 -7.97 -6.21
N ALA A 49 -7.46 -7.11 -6.40
CA ALA A 49 -8.64 -7.42 -7.21
C ALA A 49 -8.28 -7.70 -8.68
N GLY A 50 -7.32 -6.96 -9.25
CA GLY A 50 -6.80 -7.22 -10.58
C GLY A 50 -6.04 -8.54 -10.68
N LEU A 51 -5.24 -8.87 -9.66
CA LEU A 51 -4.45 -10.10 -9.61
C LEU A 51 -5.33 -11.34 -9.46
N VAL A 52 -6.37 -11.30 -8.61
CA VAL A 52 -7.34 -12.40 -8.48
C VAL A 52 -7.95 -12.75 -9.84
N ARG A 53 -8.45 -11.75 -10.59
CA ARG A 53 -9.04 -11.99 -11.91
C ARG A 53 -8.06 -12.64 -12.90
N ARG A 54 -6.79 -12.22 -12.89
CA ARG A 54 -5.76 -12.82 -13.74
C ARG A 54 -5.42 -14.24 -13.31
N LEU A 55 -5.37 -14.50 -12.01
CA LEU A 55 -5.12 -15.86 -11.50
C LEU A 55 -6.28 -16.81 -11.86
N ASP A 56 -7.53 -16.35 -11.75
CA ASP A 56 -8.71 -17.13 -12.14
C ASP A 56 -8.68 -17.52 -13.63
N ASP A 57 -8.22 -16.62 -14.52
CA ASP A 57 -8.04 -16.89 -15.94
C ASP A 57 -6.93 -17.92 -16.21
N VAL A 58 -5.79 -17.82 -15.51
CA VAL A 58 -4.70 -18.82 -15.60
C VAL A 58 -5.17 -20.19 -15.11
N LEU A 59 -5.92 -20.23 -14.00
CA LEU A 59 -6.51 -21.47 -13.47
C LEU A 59 -7.52 -22.09 -14.46
N ALA A 60 -8.36 -21.28 -15.10
CA ALA A 60 -9.28 -21.76 -16.12
C ALA A 60 -8.55 -22.37 -17.32
N ARG A 61 -7.43 -21.77 -17.76
CA ARG A 61 -6.59 -22.30 -18.85
C ARG A 61 -5.89 -23.60 -18.46
N ALA A 62 -5.40 -23.70 -17.23
CA ALA A 62 -4.78 -24.93 -16.71
C ALA A 62 -5.76 -26.11 -16.62
N ALA A 63 -7.07 -25.85 -16.51
CA ALA A 63 -8.09 -26.89 -16.48
C ALA A 63 -8.41 -27.49 -17.88
N VAL A 64 -8.11 -26.78 -18.97
CA VAL A 64 -8.44 -27.21 -20.35
C VAL A 64 -7.60 -28.41 -20.84
N PRO A 65 -6.26 -28.45 -20.65
CA PRO A 65 -5.43 -29.59 -21.07
C PRO A 65 -5.84 -30.93 -20.43
N LEU A 66 -6.53 -30.91 -19.29
CA LEU A 66 -7.00 -32.10 -18.59
C LEU A 66 -8.22 -32.77 -19.25
N GLY A 67 -8.89 -32.08 -20.19
CA GLY A 67 -10.13 -32.51 -20.81
C GLY A 67 -10.01 -32.80 -22.30
N ASN A 68 -10.33 -34.05 -22.66
CA ASN A 68 -10.84 -34.49 -23.96
C ASN A 68 -9.80 -34.76 -25.08
N ASP A 69 -9.11 -35.90 -25.02
CA ASP A 69 -9.10 -36.85 -26.15
C ASP A 69 -8.53 -38.21 -25.74
N THR A 70 -9.26 -39.29 -26.06
CA THR A 70 -8.96 -40.67 -25.65
C THR A 70 -7.91 -41.40 -26.51
N ASP A 71 -7.42 -40.78 -27.60
CA ASP A 71 -6.67 -41.49 -28.64
C ASP A 71 -5.28 -40.88 -28.98
N GLU A 72 -4.72 -40.03 -28.11
CA GLU A 72 -3.47 -39.27 -28.39
C GLU A 72 -2.41 -39.37 -27.27
N TYR A 73 -2.37 -40.49 -26.54
CA TYR A 73 -1.50 -40.65 -25.36
C TYR A 73 0.00 -40.90 -25.67
N LEU A 74 0.38 -41.13 -26.93
CA LEU A 74 1.77 -41.53 -27.27
C LEU A 74 2.71 -40.36 -27.61
N THR A 75 2.19 -39.19 -27.99
CA THR A 75 3.02 -38.03 -28.43
C THR A 75 2.83 -36.77 -27.57
N ARG A 76 1.89 -36.80 -26.62
CA ARG A 76 1.46 -35.65 -25.81
C ARG A 76 2.33 -35.37 -24.58
N GLU A 77 2.97 -36.39 -24.00
CA GLU A 77 3.63 -36.30 -22.68
C GLU A 77 4.78 -35.28 -22.59
N ALA A 78 5.49 -35.01 -23.68
CA ALA A 78 6.65 -34.10 -23.66
C ALA A 78 6.31 -32.63 -24.01
N HIS A 79 5.21 -32.37 -24.73
CA HIS A 79 4.83 -31.01 -25.13
C HIS A 79 3.87 -30.34 -24.14
N ASP A 80 2.97 -31.11 -23.53
CA ASP A 80 2.02 -30.61 -22.53
C ASP A 80 2.68 -30.35 -21.16
N SER A 81 3.75 -31.07 -20.83
CA SER A 81 4.47 -30.89 -19.55
C SER A 81 5.06 -29.50 -19.40
N HIS A 82 5.71 -28.96 -20.45
CA HIS A 82 6.30 -27.62 -20.38
C HIS A 82 5.24 -26.51 -20.24
N LEU A 83 4.07 -26.65 -20.86
CA LEU A 83 2.97 -25.70 -20.69
C LEU A 83 2.38 -25.76 -19.27
N LEU A 84 2.21 -26.98 -18.74
CA LEU A 84 1.73 -27.17 -17.36
C LEU A 84 2.72 -26.61 -16.33
N ASP A 85 4.02 -26.84 -16.49
CA ASP A 85 5.07 -26.28 -15.63
C ASP A 85 5.06 -24.75 -15.64
N GLN A 86 4.83 -24.14 -16.82
CA GLN A 86 4.71 -22.69 -16.95
C GLN A 86 3.49 -22.15 -16.21
N LEU A 87 2.33 -22.79 -16.38
CA LEU A 87 1.09 -22.40 -15.69
C LEU A 87 1.21 -22.55 -14.18
N GLU A 88 1.82 -23.64 -13.70
CA GLU A 88 2.08 -23.86 -12.27
C GLU A 88 3.00 -22.78 -11.68
N ALA A 89 4.06 -22.41 -12.40
CA ALA A 89 4.95 -21.33 -11.99
C ALA A 89 4.25 -19.96 -11.94
N GLU A 90 3.34 -19.68 -12.87
CA GLU A 90 2.51 -18.47 -12.85
C GLU A 90 1.52 -18.45 -11.69
N ILE A 91 0.85 -19.58 -11.44
CA ILE A 91 -0.08 -19.75 -10.31
C ILE A 91 0.65 -19.53 -8.98
N SER A 92 1.80 -20.16 -8.78
CA SER A 92 2.59 -20.02 -7.56
C SER A 92 3.03 -18.58 -7.30
N LYS A 93 3.52 -17.87 -8.34
CA LYS A 93 3.87 -16.44 -8.24
C LYS A 93 2.65 -15.58 -7.92
N GLY A 94 1.51 -15.86 -8.55
CA GLY A 94 0.26 -15.15 -8.31
C GLY A 94 -0.24 -15.31 -6.87
N GLN A 95 -0.26 -16.55 -6.36
CA GLN A 95 -0.65 -16.86 -4.99
C GLN A 95 0.25 -16.17 -3.97
N ARG A 96 1.58 -16.27 -4.14
CA ARG A 96 2.54 -15.59 -3.27
C ARG A 96 2.29 -14.08 -3.24
N ARG A 97 2.08 -13.45 -4.40
CA ARG A 97 1.82 -12.01 -4.46
C ARG A 97 0.47 -11.65 -3.82
N LEU A 98 -0.55 -12.51 -3.90
CA LEU A 98 -1.83 -12.30 -3.20
C LEU A 98 -1.68 -12.32 -1.69
N GLU A 99 -0.85 -13.21 -1.15
CA GLU A 99 -0.53 -13.26 0.29
C GLU A 99 0.19 -11.97 0.73
N GLU A 100 1.20 -11.54 -0.03
CA GLU A 100 1.92 -10.29 0.21
C GLU A 100 0.97 -9.07 0.22
N LEU A 101 0.08 -8.97 -0.77
CA LEU A 101 -0.91 -7.89 -0.85
C LEU A 101 -1.90 -7.94 0.31
N THR A 102 -2.36 -9.13 0.70
CA THR A 102 -3.28 -9.31 1.83
C THR A 102 -2.63 -8.85 3.14
N SER A 103 -1.35 -9.19 3.34
CA SER A 103 -0.55 -8.72 4.47
C SER A 103 -0.39 -7.20 4.47
N ASN A 104 -0.02 -6.61 3.33
CA ASN A 104 0.13 -5.15 3.19
C ASN A 104 -1.18 -4.40 3.46
N ILE A 105 -2.31 -4.90 2.94
CA ILE A 105 -3.64 -4.33 3.22
C ILE A 105 -3.94 -4.34 4.72
N ALA A 106 -3.62 -5.45 5.41
CA ALA A 106 -3.78 -5.53 6.86
C ALA A 106 -2.89 -4.52 7.60
N HIS A 107 -1.64 -4.36 7.17
CA HIS A 107 -0.73 -3.35 7.72
C HIS A 107 -1.26 -1.92 7.54
N PHE A 108 -1.77 -1.57 6.35
CA PHE A 108 -2.34 -0.23 6.12
C PHE A 108 -3.58 0.02 6.97
N LYS A 109 -4.47 -0.97 7.11
CA LYS A 109 -5.64 -0.89 7.99
C LYS A 109 -5.23 -0.69 9.46
N PHE A 110 -4.21 -1.41 9.91
CA PHE A 110 -3.64 -1.21 11.24
C PHE A 110 -3.07 0.20 11.43
N LEU A 111 -2.28 0.69 10.47
CA LEU A 111 -1.70 2.03 10.54
C LEU A 111 -2.78 3.12 10.59
N MET A 112 -3.85 2.98 9.80
CA MET A 112 -4.99 3.90 9.86
C MET A 112 -5.67 3.87 11.24
N ALA A 113 -5.94 2.68 11.77
CA ALA A 113 -6.54 2.53 13.09
C ALA A 113 -5.66 3.12 14.20
N ALA A 114 -4.35 2.88 14.14
CA ALA A 114 -3.38 3.44 15.08
C ALA A 114 -3.30 4.97 14.99
N LEU A 115 -3.36 5.53 13.79
CA LEU A 115 -3.41 6.98 13.56
C LEU A 115 -4.65 7.59 14.21
N LEU A 116 -5.84 7.04 13.94
CA LEU A 116 -7.10 7.52 14.51
C LEU A 116 -7.12 7.39 16.05
N ALA A 117 -6.59 6.31 16.60
CA ALA A 117 -6.48 6.12 18.04
C ALA A 117 -5.50 7.12 18.69
N ARG A 118 -4.43 7.51 18.00
CA ARG A 118 -3.41 8.42 18.53
C ARG A 118 -3.74 9.90 18.33
N PHE A 119 -4.57 10.22 17.33
CA PHE A 119 -5.02 11.56 17.02
C PHE A 119 -6.57 11.63 17.07
N PRO A 120 -7.18 11.61 18.27
CA PRO A 120 -8.63 11.55 18.41
C PRO A 120 -9.35 12.81 17.90
N ASP A 121 -8.64 13.94 17.84
CA ASP A 121 -9.15 15.21 17.30
C ASP A 121 -9.10 15.26 15.77
N PHE A 122 -8.40 14.32 15.13
CA PHE A 122 -8.37 14.19 13.69
C PHE A 122 -9.64 13.46 13.22
N LYS A 123 -10.44 14.15 12.41
CA LYS A 123 -11.59 13.59 11.71
C LYS A 123 -11.25 13.54 10.22
N PRO A 124 -11.17 12.35 9.62
CA PRO A 124 -10.94 12.21 8.19
C PRO A 124 -12.09 12.80 7.36
#